data_AF-M1WM66-F1
#
_entry.id   AF-M1WM66-F1
#
_cell.length_a   1.000
_cell.length_b   1.000
_cell.length_c   1.000
_cell.angle_alpha   90.00
_cell.angle_beta   90.00
_cell.angle_gamma   90.00
#
_symmetry.space_group_name_H-M   'P 1'
#
loop_
_entity.id
_entity.type
_entity.pdbx_description
1 polymer ?
#
loop_
_entity_poly.entity_id
_entity_poly.type
_entity_poly.pdbx_seq_one_letter_code
_entity_poly.pdbx_strand_id
1 'polypeptide(L)'
;MLNSQMTLGQLIEKAMKMETLAYEFYDRLETHFGKNEAFVQCLSGIKEDEVLHLRALTEIRDSLSEIRLEAPVTSEAVHGIEKAIETMESLELSPSTDVDTVIDSMRIVEDVEFDVVMAFVDADEICFEFTRDYLKNESLDHARKVFLAQQSLY
;
A
#
# COMPACT_ATOMS: atom_id res chain seq x y z
N MET A 1 0.13 -30.41 11.31
CA MET A 1 -0.69 -29.24 10.98
C MET A 1 -0.43 -28.94 9.52
N LEU A 2 -1.44 -28.95 8.66
CA LEU A 2 -1.27 -28.45 7.29
C LEU A 2 -0.96 -26.95 7.43
N ASN A 3 0.27 -26.53 7.14
CA ASN A 3 0.54 -25.12 6.87
C ASN A 3 -0.32 -24.78 5.66
N SER A 4 -1.47 -24.14 5.90
CA SER A 4 -2.33 -23.67 4.83
C SER A 4 -1.56 -22.62 4.05
N GLN A 5 -1.05 -23.01 2.88
CA GLN A 5 -0.38 -22.09 1.97
C GLN A 5 -1.40 -21.04 1.54
N MET A 6 -1.02 -19.75 1.62
CA MET A 6 -1.89 -18.66 1.20
C MET A 6 -2.06 -18.66 -0.30
N THR A 7 -3.26 -18.33 -0.77
CA THR A 7 -3.56 -18.20 -2.20
C THR A 7 -3.43 -16.76 -2.69
N LEU A 8 -3.36 -16.56 -4.00
CA LEU A 8 -3.33 -15.25 -4.63
C LEU A 8 -4.57 -14.43 -4.28
N GLY A 9 -5.76 -15.03 -4.26
CA GLY A 9 -6.99 -14.36 -3.83
C GLY A 9 -6.91 -13.84 -2.39
N GLN A 10 -6.37 -14.65 -1.48
CA GLN A 10 -6.16 -14.24 -0.09
C GLN A 10 -5.07 -13.15 0.05
N LEU A 11 -4.04 -13.20 -0.79
CA LEU A 11 -3.01 -12.15 -0.85
C LEU A 11 -3.63 -10.83 -1.32
N ILE A 12 -4.46 -10.86 -2.37
CA ILE A 12 -5.17 -9.67 -2.87
C ILE A 12 -6.08 -9.09 -1.79
N GLU A 13 -6.86 -9.90 -1.10
CA GLU A 13 -7.71 -9.43 0.01
C GLU A 13 -6.89 -8.77 1.13
N LYS A 14 -5.72 -9.31 1.46
CA LYS A 14 -4.82 -8.70 2.44
C LYS A 14 -4.21 -7.41 1.94
N ALA A 15 -3.77 -7.36 0.69
CA ALA A 15 -3.26 -6.13 0.06
C ALA A 15 -4.35 -5.05 0.06
N MET A 16 -5.59 -5.37 -0.31
CA MET A 16 -6.72 -4.42 -0.26
C MET A 16 -6.97 -3.88 1.16
N LYS A 17 -6.88 -4.75 2.19
CA LYS A 17 -6.94 -4.30 3.60
C LYS A 17 -5.78 -3.35 3.89
N MET A 18 -4.58 -3.67 3.43
CA MET A 18 -3.37 -2.87 3.64
C MET A 18 -3.53 -1.48 3.01
N GLU A 19 -3.89 -1.35 1.73
CA GLU A 19 -4.11 -0.05 1.06
C GLU A 19 -5.17 0.80 1.80
N THR A 20 -6.23 0.15 2.32
CA THR A 20 -7.24 0.85 3.12
C THR A 20 -6.64 1.40 4.42
N LEU A 21 -5.82 0.61 5.10
CA LEU A 21 -5.13 1.04 6.31
C LEU A 21 -4.03 2.08 6.02
N ALA A 22 -3.37 2.03 4.87
CA ALA A 22 -2.39 3.00 4.42
C ALA A 22 -3.03 4.37 4.24
N TYR A 23 -4.20 4.42 3.57
CA TYR A 23 -5.00 5.64 3.50
C TYR A 23 -5.32 6.21 4.89
N GLU A 24 -5.84 5.38 5.81
CA GLU A 24 -6.18 5.80 7.17
C GLU A 24 -4.93 6.22 7.98
N PHE A 25 -3.81 5.55 7.77
CA PHE A 25 -2.53 5.89 8.36
C PHE A 25 -2.07 7.28 7.92
N TYR A 26 -2.08 7.56 6.61
CA TYR A 26 -1.74 8.87 6.08
C TYR A 26 -2.72 9.97 6.50
N ASP A 27 -4.01 9.66 6.66
CA ASP A 27 -5.00 10.61 7.18
C ASP A 27 -4.71 11.00 8.65
N ARG A 28 -4.31 10.01 9.46
CA ARG A 28 -3.87 10.26 10.85
C ARG A 28 -2.59 11.11 10.89
N LEU A 29 -1.63 10.84 10.01
CA LEU A 29 -0.40 11.65 9.90
C LEU A 29 -0.70 13.08 9.46
N GLU A 30 -1.59 13.27 8.49
CA GLU A 30 -2.01 14.60 8.03
C GLU A 30 -2.64 15.39 9.17
N THR A 31 -3.53 14.77 9.93
CA THR A 31 -4.14 15.38 11.12
C THR A 31 -3.10 15.74 12.18
N HIS A 32 -2.16 14.83 12.44
CA HIS A 32 -1.13 15.01 13.45
C HIS A 32 -0.15 16.15 13.12
N PHE A 33 0.30 16.19 11.86
CA PHE A 33 1.27 17.16 11.36
C PHE A 33 0.61 18.32 10.61
N GLY A 34 -0.68 18.60 10.85
CA GLY A 34 -1.51 19.53 10.07
C GLY A 34 -1.03 20.99 9.98
N LYS A 35 0.02 21.37 10.72
CA LYS A 35 0.67 22.69 10.62
C LYS A 35 1.84 22.71 9.64
N ASN A 36 2.31 21.56 9.18
CA ASN A 36 3.35 21.42 8.18
C ASN A 36 2.71 21.28 6.79
N GLU A 37 2.43 22.43 6.17
CA GLU A 37 1.71 22.49 4.88
C GLU A 37 2.41 21.68 3.78
N ALA A 38 3.75 21.67 3.74
CA ALA A 38 4.52 20.92 2.74
C ALA A 38 4.32 19.41 2.90
N PHE A 39 4.37 18.91 4.14
CA PHE A 39 4.11 17.51 4.44
C PHE A 39 2.67 17.11 4.14
N VAL A 40 1.70 17.91 4.61
CA VAL A 40 0.26 17.71 4.36
C VAL A 40 -0.06 17.63 2.87
N GLN A 41 0.53 18.52 2.05
CA GLN A 41 0.34 18.48 0.61
C GLN A 41 0.86 17.18 -0.02
N CYS A 42 1.99 16.65 0.46
CA CYS A 42 2.50 15.36 -0.02
C CYS A 42 1.56 14.22 0.38
N LEU A 43 1.07 14.21 1.62
CA LEU A 43 0.14 13.18 2.11
C LEU A 43 -1.18 13.15 1.34
N SER A 44 -1.72 14.30 0.93
CA SER A 44 -2.92 14.32 0.08
C SER A 44 -2.69 13.55 -1.23
N GLY A 45 -1.53 13.72 -1.85
CA GLY A 45 -1.20 13.04 -3.11
C GLY A 45 -0.91 11.55 -2.93
N ILE A 46 -0.37 11.14 -1.78
CA ILE A 46 -0.15 9.73 -1.43
C ILE A 46 -1.51 9.05 -1.16
N LYS A 47 -2.39 9.68 -0.39
CA LYS A 47 -3.75 9.16 -0.14
C LYS A 47 -4.56 8.95 -1.42
N GLU A 48 -4.41 9.81 -2.42
CA GLU A 48 -5.03 9.62 -3.73
C GLU A 48 -4.51 8.35 -4.44
N ASP A 49 -3.22 8.06 -4.30
CA ASP A 49 -2.59 6.86 -4.85
C ASP A 49 -3.09 5.59 -4.14
N GLU A 50 -3.23 5.58 -2.80
CA GLU A 50 -3.81 4.44 -2.05
C GLU A 50 -5.20 4.03 -2.57
N VAL A 51 -6.02 5.02 -2.93
CA VAL A 51 -7.35 4.78 -3.50
C VAL A 51 -7.23 4.15 -4.89
N LEU A 52 -6.24 4.56 -5.68
CA LEU A 52 -5.97 4.01 -7.01
C LEU A 52 -5.36 2.60 -6.92
N HIS A 53 -4.51 2.32 -5.93
CA HIS A 53 -3.99 0.98 -5.62
C HIS A 53 -5.11 0.03 -5.24
N LEU A 54 -5.98 0.43 -4.30
CA LEU A 54 -7.14 -0.36 -3.92
C LEU A 54 -8.06 -0.63 -5.13
N ARG A 55 -8.22 0.35 -6.02
CA ARG A 55 -8.98 0.18 -7.26
C ARG A 55 -8.29 -0.79 -8.21
N ALA A 56 -6.98 -0.71 -8.38
CA ALA A 56 -6.21 -1.63 -9.23
C ALA A 56 -6.31 -3.07 -8.72
N LEU A 57 -6.17 -3.28 -7.40
CA LEU A 57 -6.36 -4.59 -6.76
C LEU A 57 -7.77 -5.16 -6.97
N THR A 58 -8.78 -4.28 -6.95
CA THR A 58 -10.16 -4.68 -7.26
C THR A 58 -10.29 -5.12 -8.72
N GLU A 59 -9.72 -4.37 -9.67
CA GLU A 59 -9.71 -4.71 -11.09
C GLU A 59 -8.94 -6.01 -11.36
N ILE A 60 -7.85 -6.26 -10.64
CA ILE A 60 -7.10 -7.51 -10.70
C ILE A 60 -7.95 -8.67 -10.21
N ARG A 61 -8.52 -8.57 -9.00
CA ARG A 61 -9.36 -9.62 -8.42
C ARG A 61 -10.53 -9.99 -9.34
N ASP A 62 -11.19 -8.98 -9.89
CA ASP A 62 -12.39 -9.16 -10.70
C ASP A 62 -12.06 -9.67 -12.12
N SER A 63 -10.82 -9.49 -12.61
CA SER A 63 -10.35 -10.01 -13.91
C SER A 63 -9.87 -11.46 -13.86
N LEU A 64 -9.31 -11.89 -12.72
CA LEU A 64 -8.71 -13.21 -12.60
C LEU A 64 -9.77 -14.32 -12.48
N SER A 65 -9.50 -15.46 -13.12
CA SER A 65 -10.32 -16.66 -12.95
C SER A 65 -10.14 -17.30 -11.56
N GLU A 66 -11.13 -18.06 -11.08
CA GLU A 66 -11.07 -18.78 -9.80
C GLU A 66 -9.80 -19.63 -9.66
N ILE A 67 -9.40 -20.34 -10.73
CA ILE A 67 -8.18 -21.17 -10.74
C ILE A 67 -6.92 -20.32 -10.49
N ARG A 68 -6.88 -19.09 -11.02
CA ARG A 68 -5.75 -18.17 -10.78
C ARG A 68 -5.78 -17.63 -9.35
N LEU A 69 -6.96 -17.33 -8.80
CA LEU A 69 -7.11 -16.88 -7.41
C LEU A 69 -6.73 -17.96 -6.38
N GLU A 70 -6.86 -19.24 -6.72
CA GLU A 70 -6.42 -20.36 -5.88
C GLU A 70 -4.92 -20.65 -5.97
N ALA A 71 -4.19 -19.99 -6.88
CA ALA A 71 -2.76 -20.22 -7.05
C ALA A 71 -1.98 -19.89 -5.76
N PRO A 72 -1.03 -20.74 -5.35
CA PRO A 72 -0.27 -20.52 -4.13
C PRO A 72 0.71 -19.35 -4.28
N VAL A 73 0.88 -18.57 -3.21
CA VAL A 73 1.90 -17.49 -3.14
C VAL A 73 3.02 -17.85 -2.16
N THR A 74 4.12 -17.10 -2.23
CA THR A 74 5.27 -17.27 -1.32
C THR A 74 4.95 -16.65 0.05
N SER A 75 5.51 -17.24 1.11
CA SER A 75 5.35 -16.71 2.47
C SER A 75 6.02 -15.35 2.67
N GLU A 76 7.03 -15.02 1.87
CA GLU A 76 7.73 -13.73 1.92
C GLU A 76 6.81 -12.56 1.57
N ALA A 77 6.05 -12.68 0.48
CA ALA A 77 5.05 -11.68 0.07
C ALA A 77 3.99 -11.47 1.15
N VAL A 78 3.51 -12.56 1.76
CA VAL A 78 2.52 -12.49 2.85
C VAL A 78 3.09 -11.80 4.08
N HIS A 79 4.32 -12.15 4.46
CA HIS A 79 4.95 -11.62 5.67
C HIS A 79 5.18 -10.12 5.59
N GLY A 80 5.58 -9.62 4.42
CA GLY A 80 5.77 -8.18 4.21
C GLY A 80 4.47 -7.40 4.44
N ILE A 81 3.35 -7.84 3.84
CA ILE A 81 2.05 -7.18 4.00
C ILE A 81 1.58 -7.24 5.47
N GLU A 82 1.77 -8.37 6.14
CA GLU A 82 1.40 -8.51 7.55
C GLU A 82 2.21 -7.55 8.44
N LYS A 83 3.50 -7.38 8.16
CA LYS A 83 4.35 -6.41 8.86
C LYS A 83 3.91 -4.96 8.61
N ALA A 84 3.55 -4.60 7.38
CA ALA A 84 3.04 -3.28 7.05
C ALA A 84 1.73 -2.98 7.81
N ILE A 85 0.79 -3.93 7.80
CA ILE A 85 -0.47 -3.84 8.56
C ILE A 85 -0.19 -3.66 10.05
N GLU A 86 0.66 -4.50 10.64
CA GLU A 86 1.01 -4.41 12.08
C GLU A 86 1.64 -3.06 12.41
N THR A 87 2.51 -2.54 11.54
CA THR A 87 3.16 -1.23 11.71
C THR A 87 2.13 -0.10 11.75
N MET A 88 1.18 -0.08 10.82
CA MET A 88 0.12 0.94 10.78
C MET A 88 -0.83 0.83 11.97
N GLU A 89 -1.23 -0.39 12.35
CA GLU A 89 -2.15 -0.63 13.47
C GLU A 89 -1.51 -0.32 14.84
N SER A 90 -0.19 -0.51 14.98
CA SER A 90 0.54 -0.32 16.25
C SER A 90 1.10 1.08 16.49
N LEU A 91 1.23 1.90 15.44
CA LEU A 91 1.78 3.25 15.59
C LEU A 91 0.79 4.19 16.30
N GLU A 92 1.15 4.59 17.51
CA GLU A 92 0.45 5.60 18.30
C GLU A 92 1.04 7.00 18.07
N LEU A 93 0.21 7.91 17.56
CA LEU A 93 0.61 9.30 17.32
C LEU A 93 0.29 10.17 18.56
N SER A 94 1.32 10.85 19.06
CA SER A 94 1.28 11.74 20.21
C SER A 94 2.12 12.99 19.92
N PRO A 95 1.93 14.12 20.62
CA PRO A 95 2.72 15.33 20.39
C PRO A 95 4.24 15.15 20.55
N SER A 96 4.70 14.03 21.12
CA SER A 96 6.10 13.66 21.31
C SER A 96 6.54 12.49 20.41
N THR A 97 5.72 12.07 19.44
CA THR A 97 6.10 11.00 18.51
C THR A 97 7.34 11.42 17.73
N ASP A 98 8.31 10.52 17.70
CA ASP A 98 9.58 10.73 17.03
C ASP A 98 9.41 10.69 15.51
N VAL A 99 10.01 11.66 14.81
CA VAL A 99 9.93 11.80 13.35
C VAL A 99 10.58 10.63 12.65
N ASP A 100 11.70 10.11 13.18
CA ASP A 100 12.39 8.97 12.59
C ASP A 100 11.48 7.73 12.62
N THR A 101 10.70 7.55 13.70
CA THR A 101 9.71 6.47 13.79
C THR A 101 8.62 6.60 12.72
N VAL A 102 8.13 7.83 12.47
CA VAL A 102 7.12 8.07 11.41
C VAL A 102 7.70 7.73 10.04
N ILE A 103 8.93 8.18 9.74
CA ILE A 103 9.60 7.93 8.47
C ILE A 103 9.83 6.43 8.26
N ASP A 104 10.28 5.71 9.29
CA ASP A 104 10.49 4.27 9.21
C ASP A 104 9.17 3.52 9.02
N SER A 105 8.09 3.96 9.68
CA SER A 105 6.75 3.40 9.45
C SER A 105 6.27 3.62 8.02
N MET A 106 6.46 4.82 7.46
CA MET A 106 6.14 5.09 6.06
C MET A 106 6.91 4.13 5.13
N ARG A 107 8.22 3.99 5.31
CA ARG A 107 9.03 3.08 4.47
C ARG A 107 8.54 1.63 4.50
N ILE A 108 8.15 1.14 5.68
CA ILE A 108 7.68 -0.24 5.83
C ILE A 108 6.37 -0.47 5.07
N VAL A 109 5.47 0.52 5.02
CA VAL A 109 4.22 0.43 4.26
C VAL A 109 4.52 0.38 2.77
N GLU A 110 5.32 1.33 2.32
CA GLU A 110 5.67 1.61 0.93
C GLU A 110 6.50 0.51 0.25
N ASP A 111 7.27 -0.25 1.03
CA ASP A 111 8.08 -1.37 0.52
C ASP A 111 7.22 -2.57 0.04
N VAL A 112 5.92 -2.61 0.36
CA VAL A 112 5.11 -3.83 0.23
C VAL A 112 3.69 -3.60 -0.33
N GLU A 113 3.48 -2.49 -1.02
CA GLU A 113 2.19 -2.08 -1.58
C GLU A 113 1.66 -2.99 -2.70
N PHE A 114 0.66 -2.53 -3.45
CA PHE A 114 -0.01 -3.30 -4.50
C PHE A 114 0.96 -3.98 -5.50
N ASP A 115 2.19 -3.46 -5.66
CA ASP A 115 3.29 -4.06 -6.40
C ASP A 115 3.58 -5.53 -6.03
N VAL A 116 3.40 -5.90 -4.76
CA VAL A 116 3.55 -7.30 -4.33
C VAL A 116 2.56 -8.22 -5.03
N VAL A 117 1.34 -7.76 -5.31
CA VAL A 117 0.35 -8.53 -6.09
C VAL A 117 0.74 -8.56 -7.57
N MET A 118 1.25 -7.44 -8.10
CA MET A 118 1.70 -7.33 -9.50
C MET A 118 2.80 -8.34 -9.85
N ALA A 119 3.61 -8.77 -8.87
CA ALA A 119 4.61 -9.82 -9.06
C ALA A 119 4.03 -11.21 -9.39
N PHE A 120 2.72 -11.45 -9.18
CA PHE A 120 2.07 -12.75 -9.39
C PHE A 120 1.06 -12.77 -10.54
N VAL A 121 0.81 -11.63 -11.18
CA VAL A 121 -0.21 -11.48 -12.24
C VAL A 121 0.43 -10.96 -13.52
N ASP A 122 0.03 -11.52 -14.67
CA ASP A 122 0.42 -10.95 -15.96
C ASP A 122 -0.52 -9.79 -16.30
N ALA A 123 0.01 -8.62 -16.61
CA ALA A 123 -0.81 -7.44 -16.91
C ALA A 123 -1.77 -7.66 -18.10
N ASP A 124 -1.43 -8.56 -19.02
CA ASP A 124 -2.27 -8.96 -20.15
C ASP A 124 -3.51 -9.78 -19.72
N GLU A 125 -3.50 -10.38 -18.52
CA GLU A 125 -4.66 -11.06 -17.93
C GLU A 125 -5.69 -10.08 -17.35
N ILE A 126 -5.31 -8.81 -17.15
CA ILE A 126 -6.08 -7.86 -16.35
C ILE A 126 -6.74 -6.79 -17.23
N CYS A 127 -8.04 -6.59 -17.04
CA CYS A 127 -8.77 -5.51 -17.69
C CYS A 127 -8.74 -4.24 -16.82
N PHE A 128 -7.64 -3.50 -16.88
CA PHE A 128 -7.56 -2.18 -16.24
C PHE A 128 -8.40 -1.16 -17.02
N GLU A 129 -9.62 -0.90 -16.54
CA GLU A 129 -10.55 0.08 -17.12
C GLU A 129 -10.25 1.49 -16.62
N PHE A 130 -9.99 1.66 -15.31
CA PHE A 130 -9.83 2.97 -14.70
C PHE A 130 -8.38 3.29 -14.33
N THR A 131 -7.56 2.28 -14.02
CA THR A 131 -6.21 2.47 -13.48
C THR A 131 -5.10 2.36 -14.53
N ARG A 132 -5.44 2.09 -15.80
CA ARG A 132 -4.45 1.83 -16.87
C ARG A 132 -3.43 2.94 -17.08
N ASP A 133 -3.86 4.19 -17.07
CA ASP A 133 -2.96 5.32 -17.31
C ASP A 133 -2.15 5.71 -16.07
N TYR A 134 -2.71 5.44 -14.89
CA TYR A 134 -2.02 5.58 -13.60
C TYR A 134 -0.83 4.62 -13.51
N LEU A 135 -1.06 3.33 -13.73
CA LEU A 135 -0.04 2.27 -13.62
C LEU A 135 1.18 2.44 -14.55
N LYS A 136 1.11 3.31 -15.56
CA LYS A 136 2.26 3.58 -16.45
C LYS A 136 3.33 4.46 -15.80
N ASN A 137 2.94 5.31 -14.84
CA ASN A 137 3.83 6.32 -14.24
C ASN A 137 3.85 6.26 -12.71
N GLU A 138 2.95 5.49 -12.12
CA GLU A 138 2.68 5.43 -10.68
C GLU A 138 3.95 5.21 -9.84
N SER A 139 4.71 4.13 -10.05
CA SER A 139 5.87 3.80 -9.21
C SER A 139 6.90 4.94 -9.05
N LEU A 140 7.13 5.75 -10.09
CA LEU A 140 8.05 6.90 -10.00
C LEU A 140 7.41 8.12 -9.33
N ASP A 141 6.14 8.40 -9.64
CA ASP A 141 5.43 9.56 -9.11
C ASP A 141 5.09 9.35 -7.63
N HIS A 142 4.66 8.15 -7.24
CA HIS A 142 4.35 7.75 -5.87
C HIS A 142 5.58 7.81 -4.97
N ALA A 143 6.64 7.07 -5.33
CA ALA A 143 7.89 7.06 -4.58
C ALA A 143 8.50 8.47 -4.39
N ARG A 144 8.29 9.36 -5.38
CA ARG A 144 8.70 10.76 -5.26
C ARG A 144 7.87 11.53 -4.23
N LYS A 145 6.55 11.35 -4.19
CA LYS A 145 5.68 12.00 -3.18
C LYS A 145 6.08 11.57 -1.78
N VAL A 146 6.33 10.28 -1.58
CA VAL A 146 6.75 9.68 -0.32
C VAL A 146 8.11 10.22 0.12
N PHE A 147 9.08 10.27 -0.80
CA PHE A 147 10.37 10.89 -0.53
C PHE A 147 10.24 12.35 -0.10
N LEU A 148 9.42 13.15 -0.80
CA LEU A 148 9.20 14.56 -0.45
C LEU A 148 8.48 14.72 0.90
N ALA A 149 7.55 13.82 1.22
CA ALA A 149 6.91 13.79 2.53
C ALA A 149 7.96 13.55 3.64
N GLN A 150 8.83 12.54 3.48
CA GLN A 150 9.90 12.24 4.45
C GLN A 150 10.87 13.41 4.61
N GLN A 151 11.25 14.09 3.52
CA GLN A 151 12.10 15.28 3.60
C GLN A 151 11.42 16.47 4.29
N SER A 152 10.10 16.59 4.18
CA SER A 152 9.35 17.72 4.76
C SER A 152 9.19 17.61 6.27
N LEU A 153 9.45 16.43 6.87
CA LEU A 153 9.40 16.23 8.32
C LEU A 153 10.69 16.66 9.05
N TYR A 154 11.80 16.88 8.32
CA TYR A 154 13.07 17.38 8.84
C TYR A 154 13.21 18.91 8.66
#